data_AF-A0A7C2ZQ18-F1
#
_entry.id   AF-A0A7C2ZQ18-F1
#
_cell.length_a   1.000
_cell.length_b   1.000
_cell.length_c   1.000
_cell.angle_alpha   90.00
_cell.angle_beta   90.00
_cell.angle_gamma   90.00
#
_symmetry.space_group_name_H-M   'P 1'
#
loop_
_entity.id
_entity.type
_entity.pdbx_description
1 polymer ?
#
loop_
_entity_poly.entity_id
_entity_poly.type
_entity_poly.pdbx_seq_one_letter_code
_entity_poly.pdbx_strand_id
1 'polypeptide(L)'
;MRGVAFGRLFLRQGRGFTLIELLVVIAIIAILAAILFPVFSQAREKARQAQCMSNLRNISMSLAQYNSDYDERFPPLEMWMGWTGCRNLFYVRWDDFPHRS
;
A
#
# COMPACT_ATOMS: atom_id res chain seq x y z
N MET A 1 -3.25 7.82 -12.69
CA MET A 1 -2.15 7.15 -13.42
C MET A 1 -2.12 7.68 -14.85
N ARG A 2 -1.46 8.82 -15.08
CA ARG A 2 -1.31 9.39 -16.41
C ARG A 2 -0.08 8.75 -17.04
N GLY A 3 -0.29 7.99 -18.12
CA GLY A 3 0.76 7.29 -18.84
C GLY A 3 1.86 8.24 -19.27
N VAL A 4 3.09 7.91 -18.90
CA VAL A 4 4.29 8.66 -19.25
C VAL A 4 4.50 8.54 -20.76
N ALA A 5 4.45 9.68 -21.45
CA ALA A 5 4.73 9.80 -22.88
C ALA A 5 6.22 9.57 -23.15
N PHE A 6 6.65 8.31 -23.17
CA PHE A 6 8.05 7.93 -23.40
C PHE A 6 8.53 8.22 -24.85
N GLY A 7 7.61 8.42 -25.79
CA GLY A 7 7.92 8.52 -27.22
C GLY A 7 8.17 9.93 -27.78
N ARG A 8 8.04 11.02 -27.00
CA ARG A 8 7.97 12.40 -27.55
C ARG A 8 9.17 13.32 -27.31
N LEU A 9 10.32 12.80 -26.84
CA LEU A 9 11.54 13.60 -26.62
C LEU A 9 12.75 13.22 -27.51
N PHE A 10 12.64 12.23 -28.40
CA PHE A 10 13.74 11.82 -29.30
C PHE A 10 13.79 12.56 -30.64
N LEU A 11 13.15 13.73 -30.76
CA LEU A 11 13.24 14.51 -32.00
C LEU A 11 14.33 15.60 -31.91
N ARG A 12 15.41 15.30 -32.64
CA ARG A 12 16.28 16.23 -33.40
C ARG A 12 17.53 16.77 -32.68
N GLN A 13 18.69 16.17 -32.99
CA GLN A 13 19.88 16.84 -33.56
C GLN A 13 20.76 15.82 -34.29
N GLY A 14 21.38 16.25 -35.40
CA GLY A 14 21.93 15.39 -36.44
C GLY A 14 23.12 14.51 -36.03
N ARG A 15 22.97 13.21 -36.30
CA ARG A 15 23.95 12.18 -36.69
C ARG A 15 23.18 10.86 -36.62
N GLY A 16 23.10 10.12 -37.73
CA GLY A 16 22.35 8.87 -37.79
C GLY A 16 23.00 7.82 -36.89
N PHE A 17 22.26 7.30 -35.91
CA PHE A 17 22.68 6.14 -35.13
C PHE A 17 22.87 4.95 -36.07
N THR A 18 23.95 4.21 -35.88
CA THR A 18 24.14 2.96 -36.61
C THR A 18 23.11 1.93 -36.09
N LEU A 19 22.56 1.09 -36.98
CA LEU A 19 21.55 0.08 -36.60
C LEU A 19 22.06 -0.84 -35.46
N ILE A 20 23.37 -1.10 -35.42
CA ILE A 20 24.01 -1.93 -34.40
C ILE A 20 24.00 -1.28 -33.00
N GLU A 21 24.17 0.04 -32.91
CA GLU A 21 24.13 0.76 -31.64
C GLU A 21 22.73 0.75 -31.01
N LEU A 22 21.67 0.83 -31.81
CA LEU A 22 20.31 0.69 -31.30
C LEU A 22 19.99 -0.75 -30.92
N LEU A 23 20.47 -1.72 -31.71
CA LEU A 23 20.22 -3.13 -31.49
C LEU A 23 20.87 -3.65 -30.20
N VAL A 24 22.11 -3.26 -29.92
CA VAL A 24 22.80 -3.70 -28.69
C VAL A 24 22.12 -3.13 -27.43
N VAL A 25 21.61 -1.91 -27.48
CA VAL A 25 20.95 -1.26 -26.33
C VAL A 25 19.65 -1.99 -25.98
N ILE A 26 18.79 -2.27 -26.96
CA ILE A 26 17.55 -3.00 -26.69
C ILE A 26 17.83 -4.44 -26.23
N ALA A 27 18.92 -5.06 -26.72
CA ALA A 27 19.32 -6.40 -26.29
C ALA A 27 19.71 -6.41 -24.80
N ILE A 28 20.50 -5.44 -24.35
CA ILE A 28 20.88 -5.33 -22.93
C ILE A 28 19.66 -5.02 -22.06
N ILE A 29 18.78 -4.10 -22.49
CA ILE A 29 17.53 -3.79 -21.76
C ILE A 29 16.64 -5.03 -21.63
N ALA A 30 16.52 -5.84 -22.68
CA ALA A 30 15.72 -7.06 -22.65
C ALA A 30 16.26 -8.08 -21.63
N ILE A 31 17.58 -8.27 -21.56
CA ILE A 31 18.22 -9.16 -20.58
C ILE A 31 17.97 -8.66 -19.16
N LEU A 32 18.17 -7.35 -18.91
CA LEU A 32 17.94 -6.76 -17.58
C LEU A 32 16.47 -6.87 -17.17
N ALA A 33 15.54 -6.54 -18.07
CA ALA A 33 14.10 -6.60 -17.79
C ALA A 33 13.62 -8.03 -17.53
N ALA A 34 14.17 -9.04 -18.22
CA ALA A 34 13.84 -10.44 -18.02
C ALA A 34 14.14 -10.92 -16.59
N ILE A 35 15.21 -10.41 -15.97
CA ILE A 35 15.58 -10.73 -14.58
C ILE A 35 14.81 -9.83 -13.60
N LEU A 36 14.62 -8.55 -13.94
CA LEU A 36 14.01 -7.58 -13.03
C LEU A 36 12.50 -7.81 -12.86
N PHE A 37 11.78 -8.13 -13.94
CA PHE A 37 10.33 -8.33 -13.92
C PHE A 37 9.86 -9.42 -12.94
N PRO A 38 10.42 -10.65 -12.93
CA PRO A 38 10.00 -11.68 -12.00
C PRO A 38 10.30 -11.31 -10.54
N VAL A 39 11.48 -10.74 -10.27
CA VAL A 39 11.90 -10.34 -8.92
C VAL A 39 11.05 -9.17 -8.39
N PHE A 40 10.76 -8.19 -9.25
CA PHE A 40 9.94 -7.03 -8.89
C PHE A 40 8.50 -7.42 -8.52
N SER A 41 7.91 -8.41 -9.21
CA SER A 41 6.58 -8.90 -8.88
C SER A 41 6.49 -9.48 -7.46
N GLN A 42 7.51 -10.25 -7.06
CA GLN A 42 7.60 -10.84 -5.72
C GLN A 42 7.88 -9.78 -4.65
N ALA A 43 8.77 -8.84 -4.93
CA ALA A 43 9.09 -7.74 -4.03
C ALA A 43 7.85 -6.87 -3.72
N ARG A 44 6.98 -6.63 -4.71
CA ARG A 44 5.73 -5.90 -4.52
C ARG A 44 4.76 -6.63 -3.60
N GLU A 45 4.65 -7.95 -3.73
CA GLU A 45 3.81 -8.75 -2.84
C GLU A 45 4.36 -8.77 -1.42
N LYS A 46 5.67 -8.91 -1.26
CA LYS A 46 6.34 -8.79 0.05
C LYS A 46 6.16 -7.42 0.67
N ALA A 47 6.18 -6.35 -0.12
CA ALA A 47 5.91 -4.99 0.36
C ALA A 47 4.47 -4.84 0.88
N ARG A 48 3.47 -5.41 0.17
CA ARG A 48 2.08 -5.45 0.65
C ARG A 48 1.94 -6.22 1.96
N GLN A 49 2.59 -7.38 2.05
CA GLN A 49 2.61 -8.18 3.28
C GLN A 49 3.23 -7.40 4.44
N ALA A 50 4.37 -6.74 4.21
CA ALA A 50 5.02 -5.91 5.22
C ALA A 50 4.14 -4.74 5.69
N GLN A 51 3.43 -4.09 4.77
CA GLN A 51 2.46 -3.04 5.11
C GLN A 51 1.31 -3.58 5.96
N CYS A 52 0.73 -4.72 5.58
CA CYS A 52 -0.34 -5.36 6.35
C CYS A 52 0.14 -5.75 7.76
N MET A 53 1.32 -6.35 7.88
CA MET A 53 1.91 -6.70 9.18
C MET A 53 2.15 -5.47 10.03
N SER A 54 2.63 -4.37 9.45
CA SER A 54 2.81 -3.10 10.17
C SER A 54 1.48 -2.56 10.71
N ASN A 55 0.43 -2.58 9.88
CA ASN A 55 -0.90 -2.13 10.30
C ASN A 55 -1.47 -2.99 11.44
N LEU A 56 -1.36 -4.32 11.33
CA LEU A 56 -1.81 -5.24 12.38
C LEU A 56 -1.03 -5.04 13.68
N ARG A 57 0.29 -4.81 13.59
CA ARG A 57 1.11 -4.48 14.74
C ARG A 57 0.66 -3.17 15.39
N ASN A 58 0.32 -2.15 14.60
CA ASN A 58 -0.17 -0.88 15.15
C ASN A 58 -1.51 -1.05 15.86
N ILE A 59 -2.42 -1.85 15.30
CA ILE A 59 -3.70 -2.18 15.93
C ILE A 59 -3.48 -2.97 17.23
N SER A 60 -2.64 -4.02 17.20
CA SER A 60 -2.39 -4.83 18.40
C SER A 60 -1.73 -4.02 19.52
N MET A 61 -0.82 -3.10 19.18
CA MET A 61 -0.25 -2.16 20.15
C MET A 61 -1.31 -1.24 20.74
N SER A 62 -2.19 -0.66 19.92
CA SER A 62 -3.30 0.18 20.44
C SER A 62 -4.27 -0.59 21.33
N LEU A 63 -4.56 -1.85 21.02
CA LEU A 63 -5.40 -2.72 21.83
C LEU A 63 -4.74 -3.05 23.16
N ALA A 64 -3.44 -3.34 23.16
CA ALA A 64 -2.67 -3.60 24.37
C ALA A 64 -2.61 -2.37 25.28
N GLN A 65 -2.43 -1.17 24.70
CA GLN A 65 -2.46 0.09 25.42
C GLN A 65 -3.84 0.32 26.05
N TYR A 66 -4.92 0.17 25.28
CA TYR A 66 -6.28 0.27 25.80
C TYR A 66 -6.55 -0.71 26.94
N ASN A 67 -6.15 -1.97 26.76
CA ASN A 67 -6.34 -3.02 27.76
C ASN A 67 -5.65 -2.69 29.09
N SER A 68 -4.45 -2.12 29.03
CA SER A 68 -3.70 -1.66 30.20
C SER A 68 -4.35 -0.45 30.89
N ASP A 69 -5.02 0.41 30.13
CA ASP A 69 -5.64 1.63 30.66
C ASP A 69 -7.04 1.36 31.27
N TYR A 70 -7.74 0.31 30.83
CA TYR A 70 -9.13 0.01 31.18
C TYR A 70 -9.32 -1.34 31.90
N ASP A 71 -8.59 -1.59 32.99
CA ASP A 71 -8.78 -2.76 33.89
C ASP A 71 -8.89 -4.11 33.16
N GLU A 72 -7.98 -4.36 32.21
CA GLU A 72 -7.95 -5.58 31.40
C GLU A 72 -9.21 -5.81 30.53
N ARG A 73 -9.94 -4.74 30.21
CA ARG A 73 -11.09 -4.77 29.31
C ARG A 73 -10.67 -4.42 27.89
N PHE A 74 -11.11 -5.22 26.93
CA PHE A 74 -10.99 -4.90 25.52
C PHE A 74 -12.02 -3.84 25.09
N PRO A 75 -11.76 -3.07 24.02
CA PRO A 75 -12.73 -2.11 23.51
C PRO A 75 -14.05 -2.81 23.18
N PRO A 76 -15.21 -2.19 23.49
CA PRO A 76 -16.50 -2.77 23.16
C PRO A 76 -16.61 -2.97 21.65
N LEU A 77 -16.75 -4.23 21.23
CA LEU A 77 -17.17 -4.57 19.87
C LEU A 77 -18.69 -4.35 19.81
N GLU A 78 -19.10 -3.12 19.54
CA GLU A 78 -20.52 -2.79 19.42
C GLU A 78 -21.07 -3.38 18.12
N MET A 79 -21.47 -4.65 18.16
CA MET A 79 -22.14 -5.33 17.06
C MET A 79 -23.64 -4.99 17.10
N TRP A 80 -23.98 -3.80 16.62
CA TRP A 80 -25.37 -3.34 16.51
C TRP A 80 -26.18 -4.26 15.58
N MET A 81 -27.03 -5.12 16.14
CA MET A 81 -28.16 -5.75 15.43
C MET A 81 -29.32 -4.73 15.38
N GLY A 82 -29.22 -3.71 14.52
CA GLY A 82 -30.24 -2.66 14.38
C GLY A 82 -31.09 -2.79 13.11
N TRP A 83 -32.40 -2.96 13.27
CA TRP A 83 -33.44 -3.01 12.23
C TRP A 83 -33.80 -1.63 11.62
N THR A 84 -32.83 -0.76 11.37
CA THR A 84 -33.08 0.53 10.71
C THR A 84 -32.09 0.74 9.58
N GLY A 85 -32.62 0.64 8.35
CA GLY A 85 -31.88 0.88 7.13
C GLY A 85 -31.29 2.29 7.08
N CYS A 86 -30.05 2.36 6.60
CA CYS A 86 -29.35 3.54 6.10
C CYS A 86 -29.03 4.67 7.10
N ARG A 87 -27.89 4.57 7.80
CA ARG A 87 -26.77 5.54 7.72
C ARG A 87 -25.56 5.12 8.58
N ASN A 88 -24.43 4.85 7.92
CA ASN A 88 -23.06 5.30 8.26
C ASN A 88 -22.94 6.06 9.60
N LEU A 89 -22.19 5.62 10.61
CA LEU A 89 -20.75 5.33 10.59
C LEU A 89 -20.34 4.47 11.80
N PHE A 90 -19.34 3.61 11.62
CA PHE A 90 -18.45 3.13 12.69
C PHE A 90 -17.74 4.36 13.31
N TYR A 91 -18.39 5.09 14.19
CA TYR A 91 -17.74 6.06 15.06
C TYR A 91 -17.81 5.51 16.47
N VAL A 92 -16.65 5.10 17.00
CA VAL A 92 -16.45 5.09 18.44
C VAL A 92 -16.62 6.55 18.87
N ARG A 93 -17.74 6.93 19.48
CA ARG A 93 -17.87 8.30 20.01
C ARG A 93 -17.10 8.38 21.31
N TRP A 94 -16.49 9.53 21.55
CA TRP A 94 -15.84 9.84 22.82
C TRP A 94 -16.81 9.79 24.00
N ASP A 95 -18.11 9.85 23.75
CA ASP A 95 -19.18 9.76 24.74
C ASP A 95 -19.49 8.31 25.20
N ASP A 96 -18.97 7.30 24.50
CA ASP A 96 -19.24 5.87 24.80
C ASP A 96 -18.20 5.27 25.79
N PHE A 97 -17.11 5.99 26.08
CA PHE A 97 -16.09 5.55 27.03
C PHE A 97 -16.48 5.92 28.46
N PRO A 98 -16.31 5.02 29.44
CA PRO A 98 -16.60 5.35 30.83
C PRO A 98 -15.72 6.51 31.29
N HIS A 99 -16.36 7.65 31.59
CA HIS A 99 -15.66 8.81 32.14
C HIS A 99 -15.10 8.46 33.52
N ARG A 100 -13.77 8.35 33.58
CA ARG A 100 -13.05 8.24 34.85
C ARG A 100 -13.18 9.56 35.62
N SER A 101 -13.36 9.47 36.94
CA SER A 101 -13.25 10.61 37.88
C SER A 101 -11.79 10.90 38.21
#